data_AF-A0A0G4Q020-F1
#
_entry.id   AF-A0A0G4Q020-F1
#
_cell.length_a   1.000
_cell.length_b   1.000
_cell.length_c   1.000
_cell.angle_alpha   90.00
_cell.angle_beta   90.00
_cell.angle_gamma   90.00
#
_symmetry.space_group_name_H-M   'P 1'
#
loop_
_entity.id
_entity.type
_entity.pdbx_description
1 polymer ?
#
loop_
_entity_poly.entity_id
_entity_poly.type
_entity_poly.pdbx_seq_one_letter_code
_entity_poly.pdbx_strand_id
1 'polypeptide(L)' 'MSLKQKIAALTTAGETAIALVVIAHFEGVHYESYRDVAGVLTVGYEHIGK' A
#
# COMPACT_ATOMS: atom_id res chain seq x y z
N MET A 1 -0.79 -11.92 12.38
CA MET A 1 0.67 -11.75 12.20
C MET A 1 0.98 -10.27 12.25
N SER A 2 1.93 -9.84 13.09
CA SER A 2 2.34 -8.43 13.21
C SER A 2 3.09 -7.95 11.96
N LEU A 3 3.16 -6.63 11.75
CA LEU A 3 3.94 -6.04 10.65
C LEU A 3 5.41 -6.49 10.68
N LYS A 4 6.03 -6.51 11.87
CA LYS A 4 7.42 -6.98 12.06
C LYS A 4 7.62 -8.40 11.55
N GLN A 5 6.67 -9.30 11.84
CA GLN A 5 6.72 -10.67 11.37
C GLN A 5 6.56 -10.76 9.85
N LYS A 6 5.65 -9.97 9.24
CA LYS A 6 5.47 -9.94 7.77
C LYS A 6 6.73 -9.45 7.06
N ILE A 7 7.36 -8.39 7.56
CA ILE A 7 8.62 -7.85 7.00
C ILE A 7 9.74 -8.89 7.13
N ALA A 8 9.90 -9.51 8.30
CA ALA A 8 10.91 -10.54 8.53
C ALA A 8 10.78 -11.71 7.52
N ALA A 9 9.56 -12.11 7.20
CA ALA A 9 9.29 -13.16 6.21
C ALA A 9 9.63 -12.74 4.76
N LEU A 10 9.70 -11.44 4.46
CA LEU A 10 9.93 -10.90 3.12
C LEU A 10 11.35 -10.38 2.91
N THR A 11 12.23 -10.49 3.91
CA THR A 11 13.60 -9.96 3.86
C THR A 11 14.40 -10.49 2.66
N THR A 12 14.13 -11.73 2.22
CA THR A 12 14.80 -12.34 1.05
C THR A 12 14.13 -12.01 -0.30
N ALA A 13 12.91 -11.48 -0.28
CA ALA A 13 12.15 -11.13 -1.48
C ALA A 13 12.53 -9.75 -2.05
N GLY A 14 13.33 -8.97 -1.31
CA GLY A 14 13.82 -7.66 -1.71
C GLY A 14 12.95 -6.49 -1.26
N GLU A 15 13.46 -5.28 -1.48
CA GLU A 15 12.90 -4.03 -0.95
C GLU A 15 11.48 -3.76 -1.47
N THR A 16 11.19 -4.07 -2.74
CA THR A 16 9.86 -3.87 -3.34
C THR A 16 8.77 -4.67 -2.64
N ALA A 17 9.06 -5.91 -2.24
CA ALA A 17 8.11 -6.76 -1.55
C ALA A 17 7.81 -6.24 -0.13
N ILE A 18 8.85 -5.74 0.56
CA ILE A 18 8.72 -5.10 1.87
C ILE A 18 7.89 -3.83 1.75
N ALA A 19 8.18 -2.98 0.76
CA ALA A 19 7.45 -1.74 0.50
C ALA A 19 5.96 -2.00 0.29
N LEU A 20 5.61 -3.00 -0.52
CA LEU A 20 4.21 -3.36 -0.76
C LEU A 20 3.47 -3.74 0.53
N VAL A 21 4.10 -4.50 1.42
CA VAL A 21 3.50 -4.87 2.71
C VAL A 21 3.36 -3.69 3.66
N VAL A 22 4.33 -2.78 3.65
CA VAL A 22 4.26 -1.56 4.47
C VAL A 22 3.13 -0.67 3.98
N ILE A 23 3.07 -0.40 2.66
CA ILE A 23 2.00 0.37 2.02
C ILE A 23 0.64 -0.23 2.36
N ALA A 24 0.46 -1.54 2.14
CA ALA A 24 -0.80 -2.22 2.42
C ALA A 24 -1.19 -2.23 3.90
N HIS A 25 -0.25 -2.03 4.82
CA HIS A 25 -0.54 -1.97 6.25
C HIS A 25 -1.04 -0.59 6.69
N PHE A 26 -0.57 0.49 6.07
CA PHE A 26 -0.83 1.86 6.52
C PHE A 26 -1.88 2.62 5.69
N GLU A 27 -1.95 2.38 4.39
CA GLU A 27 -2.71 3.24 3.47
C GLU A 27 -4.19 2.83 3.34
N GLY A 28 -4.54 1.60 3.73
CA GLY A 28 -5.86 1.03 3.40
C GLY A 28 -6.00 0.76 1.90
N VAL A 29 -7.09 0.11 1.47
CA VAL A 29 -7.30 -0.23 0.06
C VAL A 29 -8.68 0.19 -0.42
N HIS A 30 -8.71 0.90 -1.55
CA HIS A 30 -9.92 1.26 -2.27
C HIS A 30 -9.96 0.55 -3.63
N TYR A 31 -10.88 -0.40 -3.79
CA TYR A 31 -11.00 -1.18 -5.03
C TYR A 31 -11.68 -0.41 -6.18
N GLU A 32 -12.45 0.62 -5.84
CA GLU A 32 -13.08 1.52 -6.80
C GLU A 32 -12.41 2.89 -6.73
N SER A 33 -12.28 3.57 -7.87
CA SER A 33 -11.70 4.91 -7.91
C SER A 33 -12.58 5.92 -7.19
N TYR A 34 -11.95 6.83 -6.46
CA TYR A 34 -12.63 7.88 -5.69
C TYR A 34 -11.88 9.21 -5.81
N ARG A 35 -12.50 10.30 -5.31
CA ARG A 35 -11.79 11.57 -5.13
C ARG A 35 -11.35 11.73 -3.69
N ASP A 36 -10.05 11.91 -3.50
CA ASP A 36 -9.49 12.14 -2.16
C ASP A 36 -9.84 13.54 -1.62
N VAL A 37 -9.35 13.86 -0.42
CA VAL A 37 -9.60 15.15 0.25
C VAL A 37 -9.06 16.37 -0.52
N ALA A 38 -8.11 16.17 -1.43
CA ALA A 38 -7.59 17.18 -2.33
C ALA A 38 -8.33 17.21 -3.69
N GLY A 39 -9.33 16.34 -3.88
CA GLY A 39 -10.14 16.24 -5.08
C GLY A 39 -9.47 15.49 -6.24
N VAL A 40 -8.37 14.77 -5.97
CA VAL A 40 -7.59 14.01 -6.95
C VAL A 40 -8.19 12.62 -7.14
N LEU A 41 -8.17 12.10 -8.38
CA LEU A 41 -8.66 10.76 -8.69
C LEU A 41 -7.65 9.71 -8.21
N THR A 42 -8.08 8.91 -7.24
CA THR A 42 -7.23 8.01 -6.47
C THR A 42 -7.85 6.60 -6.41
N VAL A 43 -7.02 5.55 -6.39
CA VAL A 43 -7.45 4.13 -6.35
C VAL A 43 -6.39 3.22 -5.69
N GLY A 44 -6.77 2.04 -5.23
CA GLY A 44 -5.85 1.04 -4.68
C GLY A 44 -5.29 1.47 -3.33
N TYR A 45 -3.97 1.39 -3.18
CA TYR A 45 -3.23 1.95 -2.04
C TYR A 45 -2.82 3.39 -2.36
N GLU A 46 -3.81 4.28 -2.46
CA GLU A 46 -3.60 5.70 -2.75
C GLU A 46 -2.83 6.00 -4.05
N HIS A 47 -2.98 5.13 -5.05
CA HIS A 47 -2.42 5.37 -6.38
C HIS A 47 -3.18 6.50 -7.06
N ILE A 48 -2.45 7.55 -7.46
CA ILE A 48 -2.98 8.70 -8.19
C ILE A 48 -2.76 8.49 -9.70
N GLY A 49 -3.83 8.61 -10.47
CA GLY A 49 -3.78 8.64 -11.94
C GLY A 49 -3.74 10.07 -12.48
N LYS A 50 -2.95 10.30 -13.54
CA LYS A 50 -2.92 11.56 -14.28
C LYS A 50 -3.45 11.37 -15.70
#